data_AF-W6Z7U5-F1
#
_entry.id   AF-W6Z7U5-F1
#
_cell.length_a   1.000
_cell.length_b   1.000
_cell.length_c   1.000
_cell.angle_alpha   90.00
_cell.angle_beta   90.00
_cell.angle_gamma   90.00
#
_symmetry.space_group_name_H-M   'P 1'
#
loop_
_entity.id
_entity.type
_entity.pdbx_description
1 polymer ?
#
loop_
_entity_poly.entity_id
_entity_poly.type
_entity_poly.pdbx_seq_one_letter_code
_entity_poly.pdbx_strand_id
1 'polypeptide(L)' 'MSPFFQLPRELRDLIYDYYVRCDGGYVYDVEARKFRQADGGPVFNALALTCRQAAFELEGLAFQVNTITFSAAYTESLR' A
#
# COMPACT_ATOMS: atom_id res chain seq x y z
N MET A 1 -22.68 12.67 5.18
CA MET A 1 -21.96 11.56 4.52
C MET A 1 -21.06 12.14 3.45
N SER A 2 -19.82 11.66 3.30
CA SER A 2 -18.92 12.10 2.23
C SER A 2 -19.48 11.70 0.86
N PRO A 3 -19.43 12.57 -0.17
CA PRO A 3 -19.85 12.22 -1.54
C PRO A 3 -19.13 11.00 -2.11
N PHE A 4 -17.89 10.77 -1.68
CA PHE A 4 -17.11 9.59 -2.08
C PHE A 4 -17.82 8.27 -1.74
N PHE A 5 -18.48 8.19 -0.57
CA PHE A 5 -19.22 6.99 -0.15
C PHE A 5 -20.63 6.90 -0.74
N GLN A 6 -21.04 7.86 -1.58
CA GLN A 6 -22.26 7.76 -2.38
C GLN A 6 -22.00 7.03 -3.70
N LEU A 7 -20.74 6.88 -4.12
CA LEU A 7 -20.37 6.05 -5.26
C LEU A 7 -20.70 4.58 -4.97
N PRO A 8 -21.11 3.77 -5.97
CA PRO A 8 -21.18 2.32 -5.84
C PRO A 8 -19.84 1.70 -5.39
N ARG A 9 -19.91 0.53 -4.75
CA ARG A 9 -18.73 -0.15 -4.20
C ARG A 9 -17.68 -0.41 -5.28
N GLU A 10 -18.11 -0.81 -6.46
CA GLU A 10 -17.28 -1.13 -7.62
C GLU A 10 -16.45 0.06 -8.08
N LEU A 11 -17.03 1.27 -8.09
CA LEU A 11 -16.29 2.48 -8.45
C LEU A 11 -15.28 2.87 -7.38
N ARG A 12 -15.63 2.66 -6.09
CA ARG A 12 -14.66 2.88 -5.00
C ARG A 12 -13.51 1.90 -5.10
N ASP A 13 -13.77 0.64 -5.43
CA ASP A 13 -12.74 -0.40 -5.59
C ASP A 13 -11.76 -0.08 -6.72
N LEU A 14 -12.26 0.44 -7.86
CA LEU A 14 -11.38 0.93 -8.94
C LEU A 14 -10.51 2.11 -8.49
N ILE A 15 -11.07 3.04 -7.70
CA ILE A 15 -10.31 4.17 -7.16
C ILE A 15 -9.26 3.67 -6.16
N TYR A 16 -9.62 2.72 -5.29
CA TYR A 16 -8.70 2.15 -4.32
C TYR A 16 -7.57 1.38 -4.99
N ASP A 17 -7.84 0.54 -6.01
CA ASP A 17 -6.80 -0.15 -6.79
C ASP A 17 -5.83 0.86 -7.41
N TYR A 18 -6.36 1.87 -8.10
CA TYR A 18 -5.53 2.92 -8.70
C TYR A 18 -4.71 3.68 -7.66
N TYR A 19 -5.30 3.97 -6.49
CA TYR A 19 -4.65 4.73 -5.43
C TYR A 19 -3.47 3.98 -4.79
N VAL A 20 -3.57 2.66 -4.62
CA VAL A 20 -2.54 1.86 -3.93
C VAL A 20 -1.51 1.24 -4.87
N ARG A 21 -1.80 1.20 -6.18
CA ARG A 21 -0.91 0.63 -7.20
C ARG A 21 0.28 1.58 -7.42
N CYS A 22 1.48 1.01 -7.46
CA CYS A 22 2.73 1.73 -7.67
C CYS A 22 3.59 1.00 -8.70
N ASP A 23 4.33 1.77 -9.49
CA ASP A 23 5.21 1.20 -10.51
C ASP A 23 6.36 0.42 -9.85
N GLY A 24 6.58 -0.81 -10.30
CA GLY A 24 7.57 -1.72 -9.71
C GLY A 24 7.16 -2.35 -8.37
N GLY A 25 6.01 -1.97 -7.80
CA GLY A 25 5.48 -2.56 -6.57
C GLY A 25 6.26 -2.17 -5.30
N TYR A 26 6.23 -3.06 -4.31
CA TYR A 26 6.88 -2.86 -3.01
C TYR A 26 8.14 -3.72 -2.86
N VAL A 27 9.21 -3.08 -2.41
CA VAL A 27 10.49 -3.72 -2.09
C VAL A 27 10.71 -3.68 -0.58
N TYR A 28 11.16 -4.78 0.00
CA TYR A 28 11.56 -4.80 1.41
C TYR A 28 12.91 -4.08 1.61
N ASP A 29 12.89 -2.97 2.34
CA ASP A 29 14.09 -2.29 2.81
C ASP A 29 14.56 -2.94 4.11
N VAL A 30 15.74 -3.57 4.03
CA VAL A 30 16.34 -4.39 5.09
C VAL A 30 16.85 -3.53 6.24
N GLU A 31 17.42 -2.37 5.94
CA GLU A 31 17.93 -1.43 6.95
C GLU A 31 16.77 -0.80 7.73
N ALA A 32 15.73 -0.37 7.02
CA ALA A 32 14.54 0.23 7.63
C ALA A 32 13.57 -0.80 8.24
N ARG A 33 13.77 -2.10 7.93
CA ARG A 33 12.87 -3.22 8.24
C ARG A 33 11.42 -2.97 7.82
N LYS A 34 11.22 -2.34 6.67
CA LYS A 34 9.92 -1.88 6.18
C LYS A 34 9.82 -2.06 4.67
N PHE A 35 8.60 -2.18 4.16
CA PHE A 35 8.36 -2.05 2.73
C PHE A 35 8.44 -0.59 2.30
N ARG A 36 9.00 -0.38 1.12
CA ARG A 36 9.01 0.88 0.37
C ARG A 36 8.59 0.60 -1.06
N GLN A 37 8.15 1.64 -1.75
CA GLN A 37 7.92 1.54 -3.19
C GLN A 37 9.26 1.35 -3.92
N ALA A 38 9.20 0.79 -5.13
CA ALA A 38 10.40 0.54 -5.93
C ALA A 38 11.19 1.81 -6.27
N ASP A 39 10.53 2.97 -6.32
CA ASP A 39 11.15 4.29 -6.49
C ASP A 39 11.74 4.89 -5.18
N GLY A 40 11.65 4.15 -4.07
CA GLY A 40 12.09 4.58 -2.74
C GLY A 40 11.02 5.34 -1.93
N GLY A 41 9.83 5.56 -2.49
CA GLY A 41 8.70 6.19 -1.82
C GLY A 41 8.14 5.37 -0.65
N PRO A 42 7.38 6.00 0.27
CA PRO A 42 6.71 5.28 1.35
C PRO A 42 5.53 4.43 0.84
N VAL A 43 5.08 3.47 1.64
CA VAL A 43 3.79 2.81 1.40
C VAL A 43 2.66 3.83 1.58
N PHE A 44 1.87 4.08 0.53
CA PHE A 44 0.73 5.00 0.62
C PHE A 44 -0.42 4.36 1.40
N ASN A 45 -0.72 4.93 2.57
CA ASN A 45 -1.87 4.52 3.38
C ASN A 45 -2.68 5.70 3.93
N ALA A 46 -2.51 6.90 3.37
CA ALA A 46 -3.13 8.11 3.90
C ALA A 46 -4.67 8.04 3.85
N LEU A 47 -5.23 7.47 2.77
CA LEU A 47 -6.68 7.35 2.62
C LEU A 47 -7.32 6.45 3.69
N ALA A 48 -6.69 5.33 4.05
CA ALA A 48 -7.17 4.45 5.11
C ALA A 48 -7.19 5.14 6.48
N LEU A 49 -6.30 6.12 6.71
CA LEU A 49 -6.23 6.87 7.97
C LEU A 49 -7.32 7.95 8.11
N THR A 50 -8.08 8.23 7.05
CA THR A 50 -9.09 9.30 7.07
C THR A 50 -10.36 8.91 7.83
N CYS A 51 -10.84 7.67 7.67
CA CYS A 51 -12.05 7.19 8.34
C CYS A 51 -12.12 5.66 8.39
N ARG A 52 -12.96 5.13 9.30
CA ARG A 52 -13.13 3.68 9.49
C ARG A 52 -13.59 2.94 8.23
N GLN A 53 -14.45 3.55 7.42
CA GLN A 53 -14.93 2.91 6.19
C GLN A 53 -13.81 2.75 5.17
N ALA A 54 -13.03 3.81 4.91
CA ALA A 54 -11.87 3.71 4.03
C ALA A 54 -10.83 2.71 4.59
N ALA A 55 -10.60 2.70 5.90
CA ALA A 55 -9.68 1.74 6.54
C ALA A 55 -10.08 0.28 6.26
N PHE A 56 -11.35 -0.05 6.47
CA PHE A 56 -11.87 -1.39 6.22
C PHE A 56 -11.85 -1.76 4.73
N GLU A 57 -12.23 -0.81 3.88
CA GLU A 57 -12.34 -1.02 2.44
C GLU A 57 -10.97 -1.18 1.73
N LEU A 58 -9.90 -0.59 2.28
CA LEU A 58 -8.52 -0.64 1.78
C LEU A 58 -7.64 -1.71 2.45
N GLU A 59 -8.15 -2.41 3.46
CA GLU A 59 -7.35 -3.31 4.29
C GLU A 59 -6.65 -4.38 3.43
N GLY A 60 -5.31 -4.38 3.49
CA GLY A 60 -4.47 -5.33 2.75
C GLY A 60 -4.39 -5.12 1.23
N LEU A 61 -5.22 -4.26 0.63
CA LEU A 61 -5.34 -4.12 -0.82
C LEU A 61 -3.99 -3.77 -1.48
N ALA A 62 -3.23 -2.86 -0.86
CA ALA A 62 -1.92 -2.44 -1.37
C ALA A 62 -0.98 -3.63 -1.58
N PHE A 63 -1.01 -4.63 -0.71
CA PHE A 63 -0.17 -5.83 -0.82
C PHE A 63 -0.76 -6.91 -1.74
N GLN A 64 -2.06 -6.86 -2.01
CA GLN A 64 -2.73 -7.81 -2.91
C GLN A 64 -2.53 -7.46 -4.38
N VAL A 65 -2.53 -6.16 -4.72
CA VAL A 65 -2.51 -5.70 -6.13
C VAL A 65 -1.13 -5.31 -6.64
N ASN A 66 -0.15 -5.19 -5.74
CA ASN A 66 1.24 -4.88 -6.09
C ASN A 66 2.14 -6.11 -5.93
N THR A 67 3.15 -6.21 -6.80
CA THR A 67 4.24 -7.18 -6.63
C THR A 67 5.05 -6.84 -5.38
N ILE A 68 5.34 -7.85 -4.56
CA ILE A 68 6.19 -7.71 -3.37
C ILE A 68 7.53 -8.39 -3.67
N THR A 69 8.62 -7.65 -3.58
CA THR A 69 9.96 -8.13 -3.86
C THR A 69 10.81 -8.15 -2.60
N PHE A 70 11.44 -9.30 -2.36
CA PHE A 70 12.46 -9.49 -1.35
C PHE A 70 13.79 -9.74 -2.06
N SER A 71 14.86 -9.17 -1.52
CA SER A 71 16.23 -9.45 -1.97
C SER A 71 17.04 -10.00 -0.81
N ALA A 72 17.98 -10.89 -1.12
CA ALA A 72 18.96 -11.32 -0.14
C ALA A 72 19.83 -10.12 0.23
N ALA A 73 19.88 -9.81 1.53
CA ALA A 73 20.68 -8.73 2.05
C ALA A 73 21.47 -9.22 3.26
N TYR A 74 22.64 -8.64 3.45
CA TYR A 74 23.52 -8.90 4.57
C TYR A 74 23.78 -7.58 5.29
N THR A 75 23.42 -7.51 6.56
CA THR A 75 23.73 -6.38 7.44
C THR A 75 24.24 -6.95 8.77
N GLU A 76 25.29 -6.36 9.35
CA GLU A 76 25.83 -6.80 10.64
C GLU A 76 24.79 -6.78 11.78
N SER A 77 23.77 -5.93 11.66
CA SER A 77 22.66 -5.77 12.61
C SER A 77 21.62 -6.90 12.60
N LEU A 78 21.71 -7.84 11.65
CA LEU A 78 20.84 -9.03 11.53
C LEU A 78 21.53 -10.31 12.03
N ARG A 79 22.70 -10.19 12.68
CA ARG A 79 23.46 -11.30 13.24
C ARG A 79 22.92 -11.77 14.59
#